data_AF-A0A4Y8A6A9-F1
#
_entry.id   AF-A0A4Y8A6A9-F1
#
_cell.length_a   1.000
_cell.length_b   1.000
_cell.length_c   1.000
_cell.angle_alpha   90.00
_cell.angle_beta   90.00
_cell.angle_gamma   90.00
#
_symmetry.space_group_name_H-M   'P 1'
#
loop_
_entity.id
_entity.type
_entity.pdbx_description
1 polymer ?
#
loop_
_entity_poly.entity_id
_entity_poly.type
_entity_poly.pdbx_seq_one_letter_code
_entity_poly.pdbx_strand_id
1 'polypeptide(L)'
;MRYIILAILCTISLSASAQWWRGDFKKHVRYPQVAHVKDGSLKKFLANKPAFYNPKKLALPVIPRSQFNLEINERIVMRAAQHHMRFREYALASYKFSELAQIYVSENRLSEAKWYYLQSNYISKQQNDHQHTINNLVSLAMVKADLGDITQAQQDLTEARDLALSTGRAQDVKLIDGKIKFVQSNKTWLPKSELRYADAAEITAKSK
;
A
#
# COMPACT_ATOMS: atom_id res chain seq x y z
N MET A 1 29.11 19.72 42.90
CA MET A 1 28.25 20.83 42.46
C MET A 1 27.04 20.39 41.63
N ARG A 2 27.16 19.52 40.63
CA ARG A 2 26.02 19.09 39.76
C ARG A 2 24.92 18.27 40.46
N TYR A 3 25.30 17.36 41.36
CA TYR A 3 24.33 16.49 42.06
C TYR A 3 23.58 17.18 43.20
N ILE A 4 24.15 18.26 43.74
CA ILE A 4 23.54 19.05 44.82
C ILE A 4 22.34 19.83 44.28
N ILE A 5 22.46 20.38 43.07
CA ILE A 5 21.37 21.12 42.41
C ILE A 5 20.19 20.18 42.06
N LEU A 6 20.50 18.94 41.67
CA LEU A 6 19.48 17.93 41.35
C LEU A 6 18.75 17.45 42.62
N ALA A 7 19.46 17.27 43.73
CA ALA A 7 18.84 16.96 45.02
C ALA A 7 17.92 18.07 45.52
N ILE A 8 18.33 19.35 45.36
CA ILE A 8 17.50 20.49 45.75
C ILE A 8 16.23 20.57 44.88
N LEU A 9 16.33 20.39 43.57
CA LEU A 9 15.17 20.40 42.66
C LEU A 9 14.16 19.27 42.94
N CYS A 10 14.62 18.09 43.39
CA CYS A 10 13.73 16.98 43.75
C CYS A 10 12.97 17.19 45.07
N THR A 11 13.48 18.02 45.99
CA THR A 11 12.79 18.28 47.28
C THR A 11 11.71 19.36 47.19
N ILE A 12 11.80 20.27 46.21
CA ILE A 12 10.86 21.38 46.05
C ILE A 12 9.56 20.93 45.33
N SER A 13 9.61 19.85 44.56
CA SER A 13 8.45 19.31 43.83
C SER A 13 7.50 18.44 44.66
N LEU A 14 7.83 18.16 45.93
CA LEU A 14 6.97 17.39 46.86
C LEU A 14 5.94 18.25 47.62
N SER A 15 5.91 19.57 47.42
CA SER A 15 5.01 20.48 48.13
C SER A 15 3.63 20.71 47.46
N ALA A 16 3.27 19.95 46.42
CA ALA A 16 1.93 19.96 45.87
C ALA A 16 1.21 18.64 46.22
N SER A 17 0.28 18.72 47.18
CA SER A 17 -0.75 17.72 47.55
C SER A 17 -0.55 16.76 48.74
N ALA A 18 0.42 16.99 49.63
CA ALA A 18 0.50 16.21 50.89
C ALA A 18 -0.40 16.80 52.02
N GLN A 19 -1.72 16.92 51.78
CA GLN A 19 -2.71 17.24 52.82
C GLN A 19 -3.34 15.96 53.44
N TRP A 20 -2.64 14.84 53.40
CA TRP A 20 -3.09 13.55 53.94
C TRP A 20 -2.90 13.36 55.47
N TRP A 21 -2.27 14.30 56.17
CA TRP A 21 -1.93 14.14 57.60
C TRP A 21 -2.86 14.89 58.58
N ARG A 22 -3.74 15.80 58.12
CA ARG A 22 -4.77 16.35 59.03
C ARG A 22 -5.91 15.35 59.19
N GLY A 23 -5.70 14.38 60.07
CA GLY A 23 -6.64 13.33 60.44
C GLY A 23 -7.83 13.84 61.25
N ASP A 24 -8.69 14.64 60.62
CA ASP A 24 -9.97 15.05 61.22
C ASP A 24 -11.19 14.49 60.47
N PHE A 25 -11.06 13.25 59.96
CA PHE A 25 -12.11 12.56 59.21
C PHE A 25 -13.24 11.98 60.09
N LYS A 26 -13.28 12.28 61.40
CA LYS A 26 -14.21 11.63 62.33
C LYS A 26 -15.56 12.33 62.53
N LYS A 27 -15.83 13.49 61.90
CA LYS A 27 -17.08 14.24 62.13
C LYS A 27 -17.72 14.89 60.90
N HIS A 28 -17.62 14.28 59.72
CA HIS A 28 -18.44 14.72 58.59
C HIS A 28 -19.76 13.93 58.58
N VAL A 29 -20.88 14.61 58.84
CA VAL A 29 -22.22 14.05 58.62
C VAL A 29 -22.32 13.74 57.12
N ARG A 30 -22.24 12.46 56.75
CA ARG A 30 -22.47 12.05 55.36
C ARG A 30 -23.95 12.19 55.08
N TYR A 31 -24.32 13.18 54.28
CA TYR A 31 -25.65 13.24 53.69
C TYR A 31 -25.90 11.94 52.90
N PRO A 32 -27.12 11.39 52.93
CA PRO A 32 -27.44 10.21 52.13
C PRO A 32 -27.14 10.52 50.66
N GLN A 33 -26.43 9.62 49.99
CA GLN A 33 -26.18 9.76 48.56
C GLN A 33 -27.53 9.88 47.84
N VAL A 34 -27.74 10.97 47.12
CA VAL A 34 -28.92 11.13 46.26
C VAL A 34 -28.92 9.96 45.29
N ALA A 35 -29.99 9.17 45.30
CA ALA A 35 -30.09 8.00 44.46
C ALA A 35 -29.83 8.39 43.00
N HIS A 36 -28.86 7.73 42.36
CA HIS A 36 -28.61 7.92 40.94
C HIS A 36 -29.87 7.54 40.17
N VAL A 37 -30.58 8.55 39.66
CA VAL A 37 -31.72 8.34 38.77
C VAL A 37 -31.19 7.67 37.52
N LYS A 38 -31.59 6.42 37.28
CA LYS A 38 -31.24 5.69 36.06
C LYS A 38 -31.91 6.39 34.88
N ASP A 39 -31.14 7.19 34.15
CA ASP A 39 -31.65 7.84 32.95
C ASP A 39 -31.82 6.81 31.82
N GLY A 40 -33.08 6.51 31.50
CA GLY A 40 -33.46 5.64 30.38
C GLY A 40 -33.66 6.39 29.06
N SER A 41 -33.33 7.69 28.99
CA SER A 41 -33.54 8.57 27.83
C SER A 41 -32.97 7.98 26.54
N LEU A 42 -31.73 7.49 26.58
CA LEU A 42 -31.06 6.89 25.42
C LEU A 42 -31.78 5.61 24.95
N LYS A 43 -32.22 4.77 25.88
CA LYS A 43 -32.96 3.54 25.57
C LYS A 43 -34.32 3.87 24.94
N LYS A 44 -35.02 4.88 25.47
CA LYS A 44 -36.29 5.37 24.91
C LYS A 44 -36.08 6.00 23.53
N PHE A 45 -35.02 6.77 23.34
CA PHE A 45 -34.66 7.37 22.05
C PHE A 45 -34.37 6.30 20.99
N LEU A 46 -33.59 5.27 21.35
CA LEU A 46 -33.30 4.14 20.46
C LEU A 46 -34.54 3.28 20.18
N ALA A 47 -35.41 3.07 21.17
CA ALA A 47 -36.67 2.34 20.99
C ALA A 47 -37.68 3.09 20.12
N ASN A 48 -37.65 4.43 20.14
CA ASN A 48 -38.49 5.29 19.31
C ASN A 48 -37.89 5.54 17.91
N LYS A 49 -36.75 4.92 17.56
CA LYS A 49 -36.24 5.02 16.19
C LYS A 49 -37.16 4.24 15.26
N PRO A 50 -37.67 4.84 14.18
CA PRO A 50 -38.46 4.12 13.20
C PRO A 50 -37.63 2.99 12.59
N ALA A 51 -38.26 1.83 12.36
CA ALA A 51 -37.63 0.61 11.80
C ALA A 51 -36.97 0.81 10.42
N PHE A 52 -37.10 2.00 9.82
CA PHE A 52 -36.58 2.38 8.51
C PHE A 52 -35.40 3.37 8.56
N TYR A 53 -34.71 3.54 9.69
CA TYR A 53 -33.42 4.26 9.69
C TYR A 53 -32.33 3.35 9.13
N ASN A 54 -32.33 3.19 7.81
CA ASN A 54 -31.27 2.56 7.05
C ASN A 54 -30.43 3.70 6.46
N PRO A 55 -29.42 4.25 7.18
CA PRO A 55 -28.65 5.37 6.67
C PRO A 55 -28.00 4.91 5.37
N LYS A 56 -28.43 5.48 4.23
CA LYS A 56 -27.79 5.22 2.94
C LYS A 56 -26.31 5.57 3.11
N LYS A 57 -25.45 4.56 3.06
CA LYS A 57 -23.99 4.77 3.12
C LYS A 57 -23.65 5.75 2.01
N LEU A 58 -23.19 6.93 2.37
CA LEU A 58 -22.68 7.89 1.40
C LEU A 58 -21.47 7.23 0.75
N ALA A 59 -21.53 6.99 -0.56
CA ALA A 59 -20.37 6.56 -1.31
C ALA A 59 -19.36 7.72 -1.27
N LEU A 60 -18.15 7.44 -0.79
CA LEU A 60 -17.07 8.41 -0.84
C LEU A 60 -16.76 8.69 -2.32
N PRO A 61 -16.69 9.96 -2.75
CA PRO A 61 -16.35 10.28 -4.13
C PRO A 61 -14.94 9.78 -4.42
N VAL A 62 -14.79 9.00 -5.49
CA VAL A 62 -13.47 8.60 -6.00
C VAL A 62 -12.88 9.83 -6.68
N ILE A 63 -11.93 10.47 -6.02
CA ILE A 63 -11.19 11.60 -6.60
C ILE A 63 -10.18 11.01 -7.59
N PRO A 64 -10.24 11.35 -8.90
CA PRO A 64 -9.25 10.88 -9.85
C PRO A 64 -7.87 11.42 -9.46
N ARG A 65 -6.82 10.60 -9.64
CA ARG A 65 -5.46 11.05 -9.38
C ARG A 65 -5.14 12.21 -10.32
N SER A 66 -4.64 13.31 -9.76
CA SER A 66 -4.12 14.41 -10.58
C SER A 66 -2.74 14.03 -11.12
N GLN A 67 -2.39 14.57 -12.30
CA GLN A 67 -1.07 14.41 -12.88
C GLN A 67 0.06 14.78 -11.91
N PHE A 68 -0.14 15.83 -11.12
CA PHE A 68 0.80 16.25 -10.08
C PHE A 68 1.00 15.18 -8.99
N ASN A 69 -0.08 14.54 -8.53
CA ASN A 69 0.01 13.46 -7.53
C ASN A 69 0.83 12.29 -8.07
N LEU A 70 0.62 11.94 -9.34
CA LEU A 70 1.35 10.89 -10.03
C LEU A 70 2.85 11.18 -10.13
N GLU A 71 3.22 12.37 -10.58
CA GLU A 71 4.63 12.76 -10.72
C GLU A 71 5.35 12.74 -9.37
N ILE A 72 4.65 13.12 -8.29
CA ILE A 72 5.17 13.02 -6.93
C ILE A 72 5.40 11.56 -6.55
N ASN A 73 4.40 10.68 -6.76
CA ASN A 73 4.51 9.27 -6.41
C ASN A 73 5.65 8.59 -7.18
N GLU A 74 5.72 8.81 -8.50
CA GLU A 74 6.80 8.32 -9.35
C GLU A 74 8.17 8.77 -8.83
N ARG A 75 8.32 10.07 -8.53
CA ARG A 75 9.57 10.64 -8.03
C ARG A 75 9.98 10.07 -6.67
N ILE A 76 9.03 9.86 -5.77
CA ILE A 76 9.31 9.30 -4.43
C ILE A 76 9.82 7.86 -4.58
N VAL A 77 9.12 7.02 -5.33
CA VAL A 77 9.49 5.61 -5.49
C VAL A 77 10.80 5.48 -6.27
N MET A 78 11.01 6.30 -7.32
CA MET A 78 12.25 6.32 -8.09
C MET A 78 13.46 6.73 -7.24
N ARG A 79 13.34 7.76 -6.40
CA ARG A 79 14.41 8.15 -5.46
C ARG A 79 14.70 7.05 -4.44
N ALA A 80 13.67 6.35 -3.95
CA ALA A 80 13.86 5.21 -3.06
C ALA A 80 14.59 4.06 -3.75
N ALA A 81 14.21 3.71 -4.99
CA ALA A 81 14.91 2.71 -5.79
C ALA A 81 16.39 3.08 -5.99
N GLN A 82 16.67 4.33 -6.38
CA GLN A 82 18.05 4.83 -6.55
C GLN A 82 18.85 4.78 -5.25
N HIS A 83 18.23 5.14 -4.12
CA HIS A 83 18.86 5.05 -2.81
C HIS A 83 19.25 3.60 -2.49
N HIS A 84 18.32 2.66 -2.57
CA HIS A 84 18.60 1.25 -2.30
C HIS A 84 19.68 0.68 -3.25
N MET A 85 19.64 1.05 -4.53
CA MET A 85 20.69 0.66 -5.49
C MET A 85 22.06 1.21 -5.11
N ARG A 86 22.15 2.47 -4.68
CA ARG A 86 23.40 3.11 -4.24
C ARG A 86 23.99 2.43 -3.01
N PHE A 87 23.14 2.02 -2.06
CA PHE A 87 23.55 1.36 -0.83
C PHE A 87 23.60 -0.18 -0.92
N ARG A 88 23.45 -0.73 -2.13
CA ARG A 88 23.52 -2.18 -2.42
C ARG A 88 22.43 -3.00 -1.69
N GLU A 89 21.31 -2.37 -1.37
CA GLU A 89 20.13 -3.01 -0.80
C GLU A 89 19.24 -3.55 -1.92
N TYR A 90 19.75 -4.54 -2.66
CA TYR A 90 19.14 -5.01 -3.90
C TYR A 90 17.75 -5.62 -3.71
N ALA A 91 17.51 -6.34 -2.61
CA ALA A 91 16.20 -6.87 -2.29
C ALA A 91 15.16 -5.74 -2.26
N LEU A 92 15.38 -4.69 -1.46
CA LEU A 92 14.48 -3.53 -1.37
C LEU A 92 14.36 -2.77 -2.70
N ALA A 93 15.47 -2.62 -3.44
CA ALA A 93 15.44 -2.00 -4.76
C ALA A 93 14.50 -2.74 -5.72
N SER A 94 14.49 -4.09 -5.71
CA SER A 94 13.61 -4.88 -6.57
C SER A 94 12.13 -4.58 -6.31
N TYR A 95 11.72 -4.48 -5.04
CA TYR A 95 10.35 -4.11 -4.67
C TYR A 95 10.02 -2.69 -5.17
N LYS A 96 10.95 -1.73 -5.05
CA LYS A 96 10.72 -0.37 -5.57
C LYS A 96 10.58 -0.30 -7.09
N PHE A 97 11.30 -1.14 -7.84
CA PHE A 97 11.06 -1.26 -9.27
C PHE A 97 9.71 -1.89 -9.60
N SER A 98 9.27 -2.90 -8.85
CA SER A 98 7.91 -3.46 -9.04
C SER A 98 6.81 -2.44 -8.71
N GLU A 99 7.03 -1.59 -7.71
CA GLU A 99 6.11 -0.54 -7.29
C GLU A 99 6.02 0.55 -8.38
N LEU A 100 7.16 0.97 -8.96
CA LEU A 100 7.17 1.83 -10.14
C LEU A 100 6.40 1.22 -11.30
N ALA A 101 6.62 -0.05 -11.59
CA ALA A 101 5.90 -0.73 -12.67
C ALA A 101 4.38 -0.71 -12.44
N GLN A 102 3.91 -0.94 -11.22
CA GLN A 102 2.48 -0.85 -10.88
C GLN A 102 1.92 0.55 -11.06
N ILE A 103 2.67 1.60 -10.71
CA ILE A 103 2.27 2.99 -10.98
C ILE A 103 2.07 3.19 -12.49
N TYR A 104 3.03 2.76 -13.32
CA TYR A 104 2.89 2.89 -14.78
C TYR A 104 1.75 2.05 -15.37
N VAL A 105 1.48 0.86 -14.84
CA VAL A 105 0.30 0.06 -15.24
C VAL A 105 -0.99 0.82 -14.94
N SER A 106 -1.11 1.45 -13.77
CA SER A 106 -2.32 2.19 -13.40
C SER A 106 -2.62 3.40 -14.32
N GLU A 107 -1.63 3.80 -15.09
CA GLU A 107 -1.62 4.99 -15.96
C GLU A 107 -1.53 4.60 -17.44
N ASN A 108 -1.68 3.30 -17.73
CA ASN A 108 -1.61 2.72 -19.07
C ASN A 108 -0.27 2.99 -19.80
N ARG A 109 0.81 3.29 -19.06
CA ARG A 109 2.18 3.47 -19.57
C ARG A 109 2.90 2.11 -19.62
N LEU A 110 2.35 1.19 -20.41
CA LEU A 110 2.70 -0.24 -20.38
C LEU A 110 4.16 -0.54 -20.77
N SER A 111 4.76 0.24 -21.68
CA SER A 111 6.16 0.05 -22.10
C SER A 111 7.15 0.29 -20.97
N GLU A 112 6.91 1.32 -20.14
CA GLU A 112 7.75 1.63 -18.98
C GLU A 112 7.52 0.61 -17.88
N ALA A 113 6.25 0.23 -17.64
CA ALA A 113 5.93 -0.85 -16.71
C ALA A 113 6.69 -2.15 -17.06
N LYS A 114 6.71 -2.53 -18.34
CA LYS A 114 7.47 -3.69 -18.86
C LYS A 114 8.94 -3.58 -18.49
N TRP A 115 9.56 -2.42 -18.72
CA TRP A 115 10.98 -2.19 -18.41
C TRP A 115 11.28 -2.36 -16.91
N TYR A 116 10.45 -1.76 -16.04
CA TYR A 116 10.66 -1.83 -14.60
C TYR A 116 10.39 -3.22 -14.00
N TYR A 117 9.41 -3.96 -14.51
CA TYR A 117 9.21 -5.37 -14.13
C TYR A 117 10.40 -6.24 -14.55
N LEU A 118 10.97 -6.03 -15.75
CA LEU A 118 12.18 -6.75 -16.16
C LEU A 118 13.36 -6.47 -15.23
N GLN A 119 13.56 -5.20 -14.86
CA GLN A 119 14.61 -4.81 -13.91
C GLN A 119 14.39 -5.45 -12.53
N SER A 120 13.15 -5.45 -12.03
CA SER A 120 12.80 -6.08 -10.75
C SER A 120 13.00 -7.61 -10.79
N ASN A 121 12.64 -8.26 -11.90
CA ASN A 121 12.85 -9.69 -12.12
C ASN A 121 14.34 -10.06 -12.12
N TYR A 122 15.17 -9.28 -12.81
CA TYR A 122 16.61 -9.50 -12.82
C TYR A 122 17.19 -9.49 -11.39
N ILE A 123 16.84 -8.49 -10.59
CA ILE A 123 17.36 -8.36 -9.23
C ILE A 123 16.78 -9.43 -8.31
N SER A 124 15.47 -9.68 -8.34
CA SER A 124 14.83 -10.68 -7.46
C SER A 124 15.33 -12.10 -7.72
N LYS A 125 15.61 -12.46 -8.97
CA LYS A 125 16.27 -13.73 -9.32
C LYS A 125 17.67 -13.83 -8.70
N GLN A 126 18.47 -12.75 -8.76
CA GLN A 126 19.80 -12.72 -8.11
C GLN A 126 19.72 -12.84 -6.58
N GLN A 127 18.66 -12.33 -5.97
CA GLN A 127 18.43 -12.42 -4.53
C GLN A 127 17.75 -13.73 -4.10
N ASN A 128 17.40 -14.63 -5.03
CA ASN A 128 16.60 -15.82 -4.80
C ASN A 128 15.23 -15.55 -4.13
N ASP A 129 14.64 -14.36 -4.37
CA ASP A 129 13.29 -14.04 -3.88
C ASP A 129 12.25 -14.60 -4.86
N HIS A 130 11.99 -15.90 -4.75
CA HIS A 130 11.10 -16.61 -5.67
C HIS A 130 9.67 -16.09 -5.64
N GLN A 131 9.13 -15.70 -4.47
CA GLN A 131 7.77 -15.17 -4.39
C GLN A 131 7.67 -13.85 -5.15
N HIS A 132 8.65 -12.95 -4.97
CA HIS A 132 8.65 -11.69 -5.67
C HIS A 132 8.83 -11.87 -7.18
N THR A 133 9.75 -12.74 -7.59
CA THR A 133 9.94 -13.08 -9.02
C THR A 133 8.66 -13.65 -9.64
N ILE A 134 7.96 -14.57 -8.97
CA ILE A 134 6.69 -15.13 -9.49
C ILE A 134 5.65 -14.02 -9.70
N ASN A 135 5.46 -13.16 -8.70
CA ASN A 135 4.48 -12.07 -8.78
C ASN A 135 4.80 -11.08 -9.91
N ASN A 136 6.08 -10.75 -10.08
CA ASN A 136 6.55 -9.87 -11.13
C ASN A 136 6.43 -10.53 -12.51
N LEU A 137 6.75 -11.83 -12.68
CA LEU A 137 6.56 -12.55 -13.93
C LEU A 137 5.08 -12.61 -14.35
N VAL A 138 4.18 -12.90 -13.42
CA VAL A 138 2.74 -12.87 -13.68
C VAL A 138 2.29 -11.48 -14.11
N SER A 139 2.74 -10.44 -13.41
CA SER A 139 2.36 -9.05 -13.73
C SER A 139 2.95 -8.59 -15.07
N LEU A 140 4.21 -8.94 -15.36
CA LEU A 140 4.88 -8.69 -16.62
C LEU A 140 4.19 -9.39 -17.80
N ALA A 141 3.74 -10.64 -17.60
CA ALA A 141 2.99 -11.37 -18.60
C ALA A 141 1.68 -10.66 -18.95
N MET A 142 0.96 -10.15 -17.95
CA MET A 142 -0.26 -9.37 -18.19
C MET A 142 0.05 -8.10 -18.98
N VAL A 143 1.08 -7.34 -18.60
CA VAL A 143 1.52 -6.15 -19.34
C VAL A 143 1.91 -6.48 -20.78
N LYS A 144 2.64 -7.58 -21.00
CA LYS A 144 2.99 -8.05 -22.36
C LYS A 144 1.76 -8.46 -23.15
N ALA A 145 0.76 -9.09 -22.51
CA ALA A 145 -0.48 -9.44 -23.18
C ALA A 145 -1.28 -8.19 -23.57
N ASP A 146 -1.37 -7.19 -22.68
CA ASP A 146 -1.99 -5.89 -22.95
C ASP A 146 -1.29 -5.15 -24.11
N LEU A 147 0.02 -5.30 -24.24
CA LEU A 147 0.84 -4.80 -25.37
C LEU A 147 0.68 -5.61 -26.68
N GLY A 148 -0.03 -6.74 -26.64
CA GLY A 148 -0.21 -7.65 -27.79
C GLY A 148 0.91 -8.70 -27.97
N ASP A 149 1.91 -8.75 -27.10
CA ASP A 149 3.03 -9.70 -27.12
C ASP A 149 2.65 -11.04 -26.43
N ILE A 150 1.63 -11.75 -26.95
CA ILE A 150 1.05 -12.95 -26.31
C ILE A 150 2.05 -14.10 -26.15
N THR A 151 2.96 -14.27 -27.11
CA THR A 151 3.98 -15.33 -27.06
C THR A 151 4.94 -15.12 -25.89
N GLN A 152 5.39 -13.88 -25.67
CA GLN A 152 6.26 -13.54 -24.54
C GLN A 152 5.50 -13.61 -23.21
N ALA A 153 4.22 -13.23 -23.20
CA ALA A 153 3.38 -13.36 -22.00
C ALA A 153 3.23 -14.83 -21.56
N GLN A 154 3.02 -15.74 -22.52
CA GLN A 154 2.93 -17.17 -22.23
C GLN A 154 4.25 -17.72 -21.68
N GLN A 155 5.40 -17.31 -22.25
CA GLN A 155 6.72 -17.71 -21.77
C GLN A 155 6.95 -17.30 -20.31
N ASP A 156 6.62 -16.05 -19.96
CA ASP A 156 6.76 -15.56 -18.58
C ASP A 156 5.84 -16.32 -17.60
N LEU A 157 4.61 -16.66 -18.02
CA LEU A 157 3.69 -17.44 -17.20
C LEU A 157 4.17 -18.88 -17.01
N THR A 158 4.73 -19.50 -18.05
CA THR A 158 5.33 -20.84 -17.93
C THR A 158 6.52 -20.82 -16.99
N GLU A 159 7.39 -19.81 -17.09
CA GLU A 159 8.52 -19.64 -16.16
C GLU A 159 8.03 -19.46 -14.71
N ALA A 160 7.03 -18.61 -14.50
CA ALA A 160 6.44 -18.40 -13.18
C ALA A 160 5.87 -19.70 -12.60
N ARG A 161 5.21 -20.51 -13.44
CA ARG A 161 4.63 -21.79 -13.06
C ARG A 161 5.69 -22.80 -12.64
N ASP A 162 6.76 -22.92 -13.42
CA ASP A 162 7.87 -23.84 -13.12
C ASP A 162 8.61 -23.42 -11.85
N LEU A 163 8.77 -22.11 -11.64
CA LEU A 163 9.34 -21.56 -10.41
C LEU A 163 8.43 -21.83 -9.20
N ALA A 164 7.11 -21.71 -9.36
CA ALA A 164 6.15 -22.02 -8.29
C ALA A 164 6.13 -23.52 -7.95
N LEU A 165 6.24 -24.41 -8.95
CA LEU A 165 6.32 -25.85 -8.74
C LEU A 165 7.61 -26.26 -8.02
N SER A 166 8.76 -25.76 -8.48
CA SER A 166 10.07 -26.07 -7.87
C SER A 166 10.18 -25.58 -6.42
N THR A 167 9.47 -24.52 -6.06
CA THR A 167 9.46 -23.96 -4.70
C THR A 167 8.29 -24.45 -3.82
N GLY A 168 7.46 -25.39 -4.31
CA GLY A 168 6.35 -25.98 -3.56
C GLY A 168 5.15 -25.05 -3.33
N ARG A 169 4.99 -23.99 -4.13
CA ARG A 169 3.97 -22.95 -3.96
C ARG A 169 2.67 -23.29 -4.69
N ALA A 170 1.94 -24.28 -4.18
CA ALA A 170 0.71 -24.77 -4.82
C ALA A 170 -0.39 -23.71 -5.03
N GLN A 171 -0.45 -22.68 -4.17
CA GLN A 171 -1.40 -21.57 -4.31
C GLN A 171 -1.08 -20.72 -5.54
N ASP A 172 0.20 -20.37 -5.73
CA ASP A 172 0.66 -19.59 -6.87
C ASP A 172 0.43 -20.33 -8.19
N VAL A 173 0.66 -21.66 -8.22
CA VAL A 173 0.38 -22.49 -9.40
C VAL A 173 -1.09 -22.36 -9.85
N LYS A 174 -2.04 -22.43 -8.91
CA LYS A 174 -3.47 -22.28 -9.24
C LYS A 174 -3.79 -20.90 -9.81
N LEU A 175 -3.19 -19.85 -9.24
CA LEU A 175 -3.34 -18.49 -9.74
C LEU A 175 -2.78 -18.37 -11.16
N ILE A 176 -1.56 -18.87 -11.38
CA ILE A 176 -0.86 -18.82 -12.67
C ILE A 176 -1.63 -19.61 -13.73
N ASP A 177 -2.14 -20.80 -13.42
CA ASP A 177 -2.98 -21.60 -14.33
C ASP A 177 -4.24 -20.83 -14.74
N GLY A 178 -4.84 -20.08 -13.82
CA GLY A 178 -5.95 -19.17 -14.11
C GLY A 178 -5.55 -18.05 -15.09
N LYS A 179 -4.37 -17.44 -14.89
CA LYS A 179 -3.83 -16.41 -15.78
C LYS A 179 -3.45 -16.94 -17.17
N ILE A 180 -2.91 -18.14 -17.26
CA ILE A 180 -2.62 -18.81 -18.53
C ILE A 180 -3.92 -19.00 -19.34
N LYS A 181 -4.96 -19.52 -18.71
CA LYS A 181 -6.29 -19.67 -19.35
C LYS A 181 -6.86 -18.32 -19.77
N PHE A 182 -6.70 -17.29 -18.94
CA PHE A 182 -7.14 -15.94 -19.28
C PHE A 182 -6.45 -15.41 -20.54
N VAL A 183 -5.12 -15.50 -20.61
CA VAL A 183 -4.33 -15.06 -21.78
C VAL A 183 -4.67 -15.83 -23.06
N GLN A 184 -4.98 -17.13 -22.94
CA GLN A 184 -5.37 -17.97 -24.09
C GLN A 184 -6.79 -17.68 -24.59
N SER A 185 -7.74 -17.42 -23.68
CA SER A 185 -9.15 -17.24 -24.01
C SER A 185 -9.49 -15.83 -24.51
N ASN A 186 -8.82 -14.81 -23.96
CA ASN A 186 -9.06 -13.44 -24.38
C ASN A 186 -8.36 -13.24 -25.73
N LYS A 187 -9.12 -13.03 -26.82
CA LYS A 187 -8.56 -12.88 -28.19
C LYS A 187 -8.44 -11.41 -28.61
N THR A 188 -9.04 -10.50 -27.87
CA THR A 188 -9.08 -9.06 -28.15
C THR A 188 -7.96 -8.33 -27.42
N TRP A 189 -6.72 -8.64 -27.78
CA TRP A 189 -5.56 -7.86 -27.34
C TRP A 189 -5.29 -6.76 -28.36
N LEU A 190 -4.96 -5.56 -27.89
CA LEU A 190 -4.71 -4.41 -28.75
C LEU A 190 -3.63 -4.78 -29.79
N PRO A 191 -3.87 -4.57 -31.10
CA PRO A 191 -2.83 -4.81 -32.09
C PRO A 191 -1.65 -3.88 -31.82
N LYS A 192 -0.44 -4.42 -31.99
CA LYS A 192 0.89 -3.81 -31.80
C LYS A 192 1.05 -2.37 -32.35
N SER A 193 0.15 -1.93 -33.22
CA SER A 193 0.15 -0.65 -33.92
C SER A 193 -0.39 0.54 -33.12
N GLU A 194 -1.13 0.35 -32.03
CA GLU A 194 -1.67 1.47 -31.22
C GLU A 194 -0.72 1.94 -30.10
N LEU A 195 0.48 1.37 -30.05
CA LEU A 195 1.56 1.85 -29.19
C LEU A 195 2.03 3.23 -29.67
N ARG A 196 1.39 4.27 -29.12
CA ARG A 196 1.96 5.61 -29.05
C ARG A 196 3.22 5.55 -28.18
N TYR A 197 4.34 5.22 -28.80
CA TYR A 197 5.65 5.40 -28.20
C TYR A 197 5.77 6.85 -27.71
N ALA A 198 6.32 7.04 -26.49
CA ALA A 198 6.66 8.36 -25.97
C ALA A 198 7.58 9.16 -26.93
N ASP A 199 8.28 8.48 -27.85
CA ASP A 199 9.10 9.08 -28.90
C ASP A 199 8.31 9.85 -29.98
N ALA A 200 7.00 9.62 -30.12
CA ALA A 200 6.18 10.32 -31.12
C ALA A 200 5.80 11.75 -30.67
N ALA A 201 5.98 12.11 -29.40
CA ALA A 201 5.60 13.41 -28.87
C ALA A 201 6.61 14.54 -29.19
N GLU A 202 7.84 14.22 -29.65
CA GLU A 202 8.91 15.23 -29.79
C GLU A 202 9.26 15.63 -31.24
N ILE A 203 8.61 15.07 -32.27
CA ILE A 203 9.03 15.33 -33.67
C ILE A 203 8.35 16.58 -34.28
N THR A 204 7.36 17.20 -33.63
CA THR A 204 6.68 18.40 -34.18
C THR A 204 7.20 19.73 -33.65
N ALA A 205 8.44 19.81 -33.16
CA ALA A 205 9.08 21.06 -32.76
C ALA A 205 10.40 21.32 -33.52
N LYS A 206 10.34 21.33 -34.85
CA LYS A 206 11.20 22.20 -35.65
C LYS A 206 10.32 23.07 -36.53
N SER A 207 9.95 24.23 -35.99
CA SER A 207 9.42 25.35 -36.75
C SER A 207 10.46 25.79 -37.78
N LYS A 208 9.95 26.18 -38.95
CA LYS A 208 10.67 26.78 -40.08
C LYS A 208 11.54 27.97 -39.68
#